data_AF-A0A5Q2RNS0-F1
#
_entry.id   AF-A0A5Q2RNS0-F1
#
_cell.length_a   1.000
_cell.length_b   1.000
_cell.length_c   1.000
_cell.angle_alpha   90.00
_cell.angle_beta   90.00
_cell.angle_gamma   90.00
#
_symmetry.space_group_name_H-M   'P 1'
#
loop_
_entity.id
_entity.type
_entity.pdbx_description
1 polymer ?
#
loop_
_entity_poly.entity_id
_entity_poly.type
_entity_poly.pdbx_seq_one_letter_code
_entity_poly.pdbx_strand_id
1 'polypeptide(L)'
;MDLTPELLRTVEFGEAKKGYDLDEVDEFLDRAATDLARQHTRLRELEQRVTEAEKRAAEAESSSRDRGDSDETLRRTLVLAQRTADAAIKEAQDEAARIVAEARQKADGMIASAEEQVRREVGATRDRLQAEIRDLEGRRGQLHDRIVELGAHLDAERDRLRHQVDQLRAAVEDESLRVAPVPGADPEPSGSEEPAVDLSAPMTSGATDDADGDDLEDLPPPPVGWDGPAADPAERELAEDDDRAAGTLFAPRAEDESVDLTDGGPPTQATPVVGADPDDVGSSHLDELRRAVSSEDPRAETHAEDDDAAMAAFFDQDDEEERTRRFGRRR
;
A
#
# COMPACT_ATOMS: atom_id res chain seq x y z
N MET A 1 -78.87 49.04 -41.22
CA MET A 1 -79.41 50.42 -41.19
C MET A 1 -79.19 50.87 -39.77
N ASP A 2 -78.06 51.50 -39.53
CA ASP A 2 -77.67 51.85 -38.16
C ASP A 2 -78.39 53.13 -37.81
N LEU A 3 -79.32 53.01 -36.87
CA LEU A 3 -79.95 54.17 -36.24
C LEU A 3 -78.82 54.91 -35.52
N THR A 4 -78.35 56.00 -36.10
CA THR A 4 -77.41 56.88 -35.42
C THR A 4 -78.21 57.91 -34.62
N PRO A 5 -77.71 58.37 -33.46
CA PRO A 5 -78.36 59.42 -32.68
C PRO A 5 -78.60 60.70 -33.50
N GLU A 6 -77.74 60.97 -34.49
CA GLU A 6 -77.88 62.09 -35.41
C GLU A 6 -79.03 61.88 -36.40
N LEU A 7 -79.25 60.65 -36.86
CA LEU A 7 -80.37 60.30 -37.72
C LEU A 7 -81.70 60.50 -36.99
N LEU A 8 -81.82 60.06 -35.74
CA LEU A 8 -83.03 60.22 -34.91
C LEU A 8 -83.43 61.69 -34.67
N ARG A 9 -82.46 62.61 -34.66
CA ARG A 9 -82.69 64.06 -34.51
C ARG A 9 -83.06 64.78 -35.82
N THR A 10 -82.90 64.11 -36.95
CA THR A 10 -83.12 64.68 -38.30
C THR A 10 -84.22 63.93 -39.08
N VAL A 11 -84.93 63.00 -38.45
CA VAL A 11 -86.04 62.29 -39.10
C VAL A 11 -87.25 63.22 -39.20
N GLU A 12 -87.68 63.49 -40.42
CA GLU A 12 -88.94 64.17 -40.71
C GLU A 12 -90.05 63.15 -40.97
N PHE A 13 -91.20 63.30 -40.30
CA PHE A 13 -92.38 62.47 -40.50
C PHE A 13 -93.47 63.22 -41.29
N GLY A 14 -94.22 62.51 -42.14
CA GLY A 14 -95.33 63.08 -42.90
C GLY A 14 -96.63 63.18 -42.10
N GLU A 15 -97.39 64.27 -42.28
CA GLU A 15 -98.65 64.50 -41.56
C GLU A 15 -99.80 63.60 -42.06
N ALA A 16 -100.49 62.93 -41.14
CA ALA A 16 -101.66 62.08 -41.42
C ALA A 16 -102.90 62.57 -40.65
N LYS A 17 -104.10 62.47 -41.27
CA LYS A 17 -105.38 62.98 -40.73
C LYS A 17 -105.80 62.49 -39.33
N LYS A 18 -105.14 61.47 -38.80
CA LYS A 18 -105.17 61.01 -37.39
C LYS A 18 -103.78 60.46 -37.08
N GLY A 19 -102.92 61.32 -36.53
CA GLY A 19 -101.53 60.99 -36.21
C GLY A 19 -101.24 61.05 -34.72
N TYR A 20 -100.03 60.65 -34.35
CA TYR A 20 -99.45 60.92 -33.05
C TYR A 20 -99.19 62.42 -32.89
N ASP A 21 -99.17 62.90 -31.65
CA ASP A 21 -98.83 64.29 -31.35
C ASP A 21 -97.36 64.54 -31.70
N LEU A 22 -97.09 65.56 -32.52
CA LEU A 22 -95.74 65.86 -33.02
C LEU A 22 -94.82 66.28 -31.87
N ASP A 23 -95.32 67.04 -30.90
CA ASP A 23 -94.52 67.54 -29.77
C ASP A 23 -94.10 66.38 -28.84
N GLU A 24 -95.00 65.42 -28.59
CA GLU A 24 -94.72 64.24 -27.76
C GLU A 24 -93.76 63.26 -28.47
N VAL A 25 -93.89 63.12 -29.79
CA VAL A 25 -92.99 62.31 -30.62
C VAL A 25 -91.59 62.92 -30.67
N ASP A 26 -91.47 64.23 -30.82
CA ASP A 26 -90.18 64.92 -30.81
C ASP A 26 -89.47 64.78 -29.44
N GLU A 27 -90.19 64.95 -28.32
CA GLU A 27 -89.63 64.72 -26.98
C GLU A 27 -89.17 63.26 -26.79
N PHE A 28 -89.95 62.30 -27.32
CA PHE A 28 -89.59 60.89 -27.30
C PHE A 28 -88.35 60.59 -28.15
N LEU A 29 -88.23 61.19 -29.34
CA LEU A 29 -87.08 61.03 -30.23
C LEU A 29 -85.82 61.64 -29.65
N ASP A 30 -85.90 62.79 -28.96
CA ASP A 30 -84.76 63.39 -28.26
C ASP A 30 -84.28 62.51 -27.11
N ARG A 31 -85.21 61.93 -26.34
CA ARG A 31 -84.91 60.97 -25.28
C ARG A 31 -84.29 59.69 -25.84
N ALA A 32 -84.86 59.15 -26.91
CA ALA A 32 -84.35 57.97 -27.61
C ALA A 32 -82.96 58.22 -28.24
N ALA A 33 -82.74 59.39 -28.85
CA ALA A 33 -81.46 59.79 -29.41
C ALA A 33 -80.38 59.91 -28.31
N THR A 34 -80.74 60.48 -27.17
CA THR A 34 -79.85 60.59 -25.99
C THR A 34 -79.50 59.22 -25.42
N ASP A 35 -80.50 58.35 -25.24
CA ASP A 35 -80.29 57.00 -24.72
C ASP A 35 -79.47 56.13 -25.69
N LEU A 36 -79.72 56.25 -26.99
CA LEU A 36 -78.96 55.57 -28.04
C LEU A 36 -77.52 56.07 -28.11
N ALA A 37 -77.28 57.37 -27.95
CA ALA A 37 -75.93 57.93 -27.87
C ALA A 37 -75.18 57.39 -26.65
N ARG A 38 -75.84 57.32 -25.48
CA ARG A 38 -75.27 56.72 -24.27
C ARG A 38 -74.94 55.25 -24.47
N GLN A 39 -75.82 54.49 -25.12
CA GLN A 39 -75.59 53.08 -25.43
C GLN A 39 -74.42 52.90 -26.42
N HIS A 40 -74.35 53.71 -27.47
CA HIS A 40 -73.23 53.69 -28.43
C HIS A 40 -71.89 54.03 -27.77
N THR A 41 -71.85 55.03 -26.89
CA THR A 41 -70.63 55.36 -26.13
C THR A 41 -70.22 54.21 -25.22
N ARG A 42 -71.18 53.57 -24.53
CA ARG A 42 -70.90 52.43 -23.65
C ARG A 42 -70.46 51.19 -24.42
N LEU A 43 -71.03 50.94 -25.60
CA LEU A 43 -70.59 49.86 -26.50
C LEU A 43 -69.16 50.10 -26.98
N ARG A 44 -68.82 51.31 -27.45
CA ARG A 44 -67.45 51.65 -27.85
C ARG A 44 -66.45 51.51 -26.70
N GLU A 45 -66.83 51.93 -25.49
CA GLU A 45 -65.99 51.75 -24.30
C GLU A 45 -65.81 50.26 -23.95
N LEU A 46 -66.87 49.47 -24.03
CA LEU A 46 -66.79 48.01 -23.83
C LEU A 46 -65.93 47.32 -24.89
N GLU A 47 -66.09 47.67 -26.16
CA GLU A 47 -65.28 47.16 -27.27
C GLU A 47 -63.80 47.54 -27.09
N GLN A 48 -63.51 48.78 -26.69
CA GLN A 48 -62.15 49.20 -26.34
C GLN A 48 -61.59 48.38 -25.17
N ARG A 49 -62.37 48.16 -24.10
CA ARG A 49 -61.92 47.37 -22.95
C ARG A 49 -61.71 45.90 -23.29
N VAL A 50 -62.56 45.32 -24.13
CA VAL A 50 -62.43 43.94 -24.62
C VAL A 50 -61.18 43.82 -25.49
N THR A 51 -60.98 44.70 -26.46
CA THR A 51 -59.79 44.67 -27.33
C THR A 51 -58.48 44.89 -26.57
N GLU A 52 -58.48 45.75 -25.55
CA GLU A 52 -57.33 45.91 -24.65
C GLU A 52 -57.10 44.67 -23.77
N ALA A 53 -58.17 44.04 -23.28
CA ALA A 53 -58.07 42.82 -22.49
C ALA A 53 -57.57 41.63 -23.34
N GLU A 54 -58.03 41.53 -24.58
CA GLU A 54 -57.58 40.54 -25.55
C GLU A 54 -56.11 40.74 -25.92
N LYS A 55 -55.67 41.98 -26.17
CA LYS A 55 -54.24 42.28 -26.38
C LYS A 55 -53.40 41.87 -25.18
N ARG A 56 -53.81 42.24 -23.96
CA ARG A 56 -53.11 41.85 -22.73
C ARG A 56 -53.08 40.34 -22.53
N ALA A 57 -54.17 39.63 -22.85
CA ALA A 57 -54.22 38.18 -22.78
C ALA A 57 -53.30 37.53 -23.83
N ALA A 58 -53.31 38.02 -25.07
CA ALA A 58 -52.45 37.53 -26.14
C ALA A 58 -50.95 37.74 -25.84
N GLU A 59 -50.59 38.89 -25.26
CA GLU A 59 -49.22 39.19 -24.79
C GLU A 59 -48.80 38.32 -23.60
N ALA A 60 -49.71 38.02 -22.68
CA ALA A 60 -49.44 37.11 -21.56
C ALA A 60 -49.29 35.66 -22.04
N GLU A 61 -50.11 35.21 -22.98
CA GLU A 61 -50.02 33.89 -23.59
C GLU A 61 -48.71 33.72 -24.37
N SER A 62 -48.32 34.70 -25.19
CA SER A 62 -47.04 34.64 -25.92
C SER A 62 -45.84 34.60 -24.97
N SER A 63 -45.84 35.43 -23.93
CA SER A 63 -44.80 35.44 -22.90
C SER A 63 -44.73 34.14 -22.10
N SER A 64 -45.88 33.47 -21.86
CA SER A 64 -45.93 32.19 -21.16
C SER A 64 -45.36 31.04 -22.00
N ARG A 65 -45.58 31.06 -23.32
CA ARG A 65 -45.03 30.06 -24.25
C ARG A 65 -43.51 30.15 -24.34
N ASP A 66 -42.96 31.37 -24.42
CA ASP A 66 -41.52 31.60 -24.51
C ASP A 66 -40.79 31.17 -23.22
N ARG A 67 -41.41 31.42 -22.06
CA ARG A 67 -40.93 30.88 -20.77
C ARG A 67 -40.99 29.36 -20.72
N GLY A 68 -42.06 28.75 -21.24
CA GLY A 68 -42.20 27.29 -21.30
C GLY A 68 -41.13 26.62 -22.16
N ASP A 69 -40.78 27.20 -23.30
CA ASP A 69 -39.74 26.69 -24.20
C ASP A 69 -38.32 26.87 -23.59
N SER A 70 -38.11 27.99 -22.88
CA SER A 70 -36.90 28.24 -22.11
C SER A 70 -36.72 27.22 -20.97
N ASP A 71 -37.77 26.96 -20.19
CA ASP A 71 -37.76 25.96 -19.11
C ASP A 71 -37.50 24.55 -19.64
N GLU A 72 -38.08 24.20 -20.78
CA GLU A 72 -37.84 22.91 -21.43
C GLU A 72 -36.40 22.78 -21.92
N THR A 73 -35.83 23.85 -22.47
CA THR A 73 -34.42 23.90 -22.88
C THR A 73 -33.48 23.79 -21.68
N LEU A 74 -33.79 24.46 -20.56
CA LEU A 74 -33.05 24.34 -19.31
C LEU A 74 -33.11 22.92 -18.77
N ARG A 75 -34.29 22.28 -18.75
CA ARG A 75 -34.43 20.88 -18.32
C ARG A 75 -33.60 19.93 -19.18
N ARG A 76 -33.65 20.06 -20.50
CA ARG A 76 -32.82 19.23 -21.41
C ARG A 76 -31.33 19.46 -21.16
N THR A 77 -30.92 20.70 -20.93
CA THR A 77 -29.52 21.03 -20.64
C THR A 77 -29.08 20.45 -19.30
N LEU A 78 -29.91 20.52 -18.26
CA LEU A 78 -29.64 19.89 -16.96
C LEU A 78 -29.52 18.38 -17.07
N VAL A 79 -30.42 17.72 -17.81
CA VAL A 79 -30.34 16.27 -18.03
C VAL A 79 -29.07 15.90 -18.80
N LEU A 80 -28.68 16.69 -19.81
CA LEU A 80 -27.43 16.47 -20.55
C LEU A 80 -26.20 16.68 -19.65
N ALA A 81 -26.20 17.74 -18.84
CA ALA A 81 -25.14 18.02 -17.88
C ALA A 81 -25.01 16.90 -16.85
N GLN A 82 -26.13 16.43 -16.29
CA GLN A 82 -26.16 15.31 -15.36
C GLN A 82 -25.63 14.03 -16.01
N ARG A 83 -26.10 13.70 -17.21
CA ARG A 83 -25.61 12.51 -17.94
C ARG A 83 -24.11 12.60 -18.24
N THR A 84 -23.61 13.79 -18.57
CA THR A 84 -22.19 14.03 -18.78
C THR A 84 -21.40 13.88 -17.49
N ALA A 85 -21.93 14.38 -16.36
CA ALA A 85 -21.32 14.20 -15.05
C ALA A 85 -21.26 12.72 -14.65
N ASP A 86 -22.36 11.98 -14.83
CA ASP A 86 -22.42 10.54 -14.54
C ASP A 86 -21.44 9.75 -15.42
N ALA A 87 -21.31 10.13 -16.70
CA ALA A 87 -20.34 9.52 -17.61
C ALA A 87 -18.89 9.81 -17.17
N ALA A 88 -18.58 11.05 -16.78
CA ALA A 88 -17.25 11.43 -16.28
C ALA A 88 -16.92 10.73 -14.96
N ILE A 89 -17.89 10.58 -14.06
CA ILE A 89 -17.71 9.82 -12.81
C ILE A 89 -17.40 8.36 -13.11
N LYS A 90 -18.14 7.74 -14.03
CA LYS A 90 -17.91 6.35 -14.41
C LYS A 90 -16.52 6.18 -15.03
N GLU A 91 -16.12 7.06 -15.95
CA GLU A 91 -14.79 7.02 -16.56
C GLU A 91 -13.68 7.18 -15.52
N ALA A 92 -13.83 8.11 -14.57
CA ALA A 92 -12.88 8.28 -13.47
C ALA A 92 -12.81 7.04 -12.56
N GLN A 93 -13.95 6.38 -12.30
CA GLN A 93 -13.99 5.14 -11.53
C GLN A 93 -13.32 3.97 -12.27
N ASP A 94 -13.57 3.84 -13.57
CA ASP A 94 -12.97 2.81 -14.42
C ASP A 94 -11.43 3.01 -14.49
N GLU A 95 -10.98 4.25 -14.67
CA GLU A 95 -9.54 4.57 -14.68
C GLU A 95 -8.89 4.38 -13.30
N ALA A 96 -9.57 4.77 -12.22
CA ALA A 96 -9.08 4.49 -10.86
C ALA A 96 -8.97 2.98 -10.59
N ALA A 97 -9.97 2.19 -11.01
CA ALA A 97 -9.93 0.74 -10.88
C ALA A 97 -8.78 0.13 -11.69
N ARG A 98 -8.54 0.66 -12.90
CA ARG A 98 -7.40 0.27 -13.74
C ARG A 98 -6.06 0.58 -13.08
N ILE A 99 -5.86 1.81 -12.59
CA ILE A 99 -4.63 2.21 -11.90
C ILE A 99 -4.38 1.33 -10.68
N VAL A 100 -5.41 1.05 -9.87
CA VAL A 100 -5.30 0.17 -8.71
C VAL A 100 -4.93 -1.26 -9.13
N ALA A 101 -5.53 -1.78 -10.20
CA ALA A 101 -5.19 -3.11 -10.72
C ALA A 101 -3.74 -3.19 -11.21
N GLU A 102 -3.28 -2.19 -11.97
CA GLU A 102 -1.89 -2.11 -12.46
C GLU A 102 -0.90 -1.96 -11.29
N ALA A 103 -1.22 -1.13 -10.29
CA ALA A 103 -0.40 -0.97 -9.09
C ALA A 103 -0.30 -2.26 -8.29
N ARG A 104 -1.41 -2.99 -8.12
CA ARG A 104 -1.42 -4.31 -7.46
C ARG A 104 -0.58 -5.32 -8.23
N GLN A 105 -0.78 -5.44 -9.55
CA GLN A 105 0.01 -6.33 -10.39
C GLN A 105 1.51 -6.02 -10.29
N LYS A 106 1.87 -4.73 -10.27
CA LYS A 106 3.26 -4.31 -10.10
C LYS A 106 3.80 -4.65 -8.72
N ALA A 107 3.02 -4.43 -7.65
CA ALA A 107 3.40 -4.79 -6.30
C ALA A 107 3.61 -6.31 -6.15
N ASP A 108 2.66 -7.10 -6.65
CA ASP A 108 2.75 -8.56 -6.66
C ASP A 108 3.98 -9.04 -7.44
N GLY A 109 4.27 -8.40 -8.59
CA GLY A 109 5.48 -8.65 -9.36
C GLY A 109 6.76 -8.32 -8.60
N MET A 110 6.80 -7.19 -7.88
CA MET A 110 7.94 -6.82 -7.04
C MET A 110 8.14 -7.84 -5.91
N ILE A 111 7.07 -8.22 -5.20
CA ILE A 111 7.10 -9.21 -4.13
C ILE A 111 7.61 -10.55 -4.66
N ALA A 112 7.04 -11.06 -5.76
CA ALA A 112 7.48 -12.31 -6.36
C ALA A 112 8.96 -12.28 -6.78
N SER A 113 9.43 -11.14 -7.33
CA SER A 113 10.84 -10.98 -7.70
C SER A 113 11.77 -10.92 -6.49
N ALA A 114 11.35 -10.25 -5.41
CA ALA A 114 12.12 -10.14 -4.17
C ALA A 114 12.18 -11.49 -3.45
N GLU A 115 11.07 -12.20 -3.34
CA GLU A 115 11.04 -13.55 -2.78
C GLU A 115 11.92 -14.52 -3.57
N GLU A 116 11.91 -14.41 -4.90
CA GLU A 116 12.75 -15.24 -5.75
C GLU A 116 14.24 -14.91 -5.57
N GLN A 117 14.60 -13.62 -5.40
CA GLN A 117 15.96 -13.23 -5.04
C GLN A 117 16.37 -13.80 -3.68
N VAL A 118 15.52 -13.66 -2.66
CA VAL A 118 15.76 -14.22 -1.31
C VAL A 118 15.91 -15.74 -1.38
N ARG A 119 15.04 -16.46 -2.10
CA ARG A 119 15.15 -17.91 -2.27
C ARG A 119 16.48 -18.30 -2.90
N ARG A 120 16.94 -17.57 -3.92
CA ARG A 120 18.23 -17.83 -4.57
C ARG A 120 19.41 -17.56 -3.64
N GLU A 121 19.40 -16.45 -2.92
CA GLU A 121 20.49 -16.09 -2.00
C GLU A 121 20.57 -17.04 -0.81
N VAL A 122 19.42 -17.41 -0.23
CA VAL A 122 19.33 -18.40 0.85
C VAL A 122 19.78 -19.77 0.34
N GLY A 123 19.32 -20.19 -0.84
CA GLY A 123 19.74 -21.43 -1.48
C GLY A 123 21.26 -21.47 -1.72
N ALA A 124 21.82 -20.42 -2.32
CA ALA A 124 23.25 -20.30 -2.58
C ALA A 124 24.09 -20.31 -1.29
N THR A 125 23.62 -19.61 -0.26
CA THR A 125 24.27 -19.60 1.06
C THR A 125 24.23 -20.99 1.70
N ARG A 126 23.08 -21.66 1.66
CA ARG A 126 22.91 -23.03 2.16
C ARG A 126 23.85 -23.99 1.45
N ASP A 127 23.92 -23.94 0.12
CA ASP A 127 24.77 -24.82 -0.67
C ASP A 127 26.25 -24.59 -0.35
N ARG A 128 26.66 -23.33 -0.21
CA ARG A 128 28.02 -22.96 0.22
C ARG A 128 28.35 -23.52 1.60
N LEU A 129 27.48 -23.33 2.59
CA LEU A 129 27.69 -23.85 3.94
C LEU A 129 27.75 -25.37 3.95
N GLN A 130 26.90 -26.05 3.18
CA GLN A 130 26.97 -27.51 3.04
C GLN A 130 28.27 -27.98 2.38
N ALA A 131 28.77 -27.26 1.38
CA ALA A 131 30.05 -27.58 0.76
C ALA A 131 31.21 -27.40 1.75
N GLU A 132 31.18 -26.34 2.55
CA GLU A 132 32.17 -26.09 3.60
C GLU A 132 32.13 -27.15 4.70
N ILE A 133 30.94 -27.57 5.15
CA ILE A 133 30.79 -28.69 6.10
C ILE A 133 31.42 -29.95 5.52
N ARG A 134 31.13 -30.31 4.27
CA ARG A 134 31.71 -31.50 3.63
C ARG A 134 33.24 -31.41 3.54
N ASP A 135 33.79 -30.24 3.24
CA ASP A 135 35.25 -30.03 3.23
C ASP A 135 35.85 -30.18 4.63
N LEU A 136 35.23 -29.58 5.66
CA LEU A 136 35.66 -29.71 7.05
C LEU A 136 35.59 -31.15 7.56
N GLU A 137 34.53 -31.89 7.23
CA GLU A 137 34.40 -33.31 7.55
C GLU A 137 35.47 -34.14 6.85
N GLY A 138 35.76 -33.84 5.58
CA GLY A 138 36.85 -34.47 4.84
C GLY A 138 38.22 -34.22 5.49
N ARG A 139 38.51 -32.97 5.89
CA ARG A 139 39.75 -32.61 6.61
C ARG A 139 39.82 -33.28 7.98
N ARG A 140 38.71 -33.33 8.72
CA ARG A 140 38.61 -34.03 10.00
C ARG A 140 38.94 -35.52 9.83
N GLY A 141 38.37 -36.16 8.82
CA GLY A 141 38.67 -37.56 8.48
C GLY A 141 40.16 -37.77 8.19
N GLN A 142 40.76 -36.93 7.34
CA GLN A 142 42.20 -37.01 7.04
C GLN A 142 43.10 -36.82 8.27
N LEU A 143 42.74 -35.87 9.15
CA LEU A 143 43.48 -35.66 10.40
C LEU A 143 43.34 -36.85 11.34
N HIS A 144 42.14 -37.42 11.44
CA HIS A 144 41.90 -38.63 12.22
C HIS A 144 42.71 -39.82 11.70
N ASP A 145 42.70 -40.05 10.38
CA ASP A 145 43.49 -41.11 9.75
C ASP A 145 44.99 -40.93 10.03
N ARG A 146 45.51 -39.70 9.98
CA ARG A 146 46.90 -39.39 10.34
C ARG A 146 47.22 -39.64 11.81
N ILE A 147 46.29 -39.35 12.72
CA ILE A 147 46.46 -39.64 14.15
C ILE A 147 46.53 -41.16 14.36
N VAL A 148 45.65 -41.91 13.72
CA VAL A 148 45.66 -43.38 13.77
C VAL A 148 46.95 -43.95 13.20
N GLU A 149 47.41 -43.43 12.05
CA GLU A 149 48.68 -43.83 11.43
C GLU A 149 49.89 -43.54 12.35
N LEU A 150 49.96 -42.34 12.92
CA LEU A 150 51.03 -41.97 13.86
C LEU A 150 50.98 -42.83 15.13
N GLY A 151 49.78 -43.12 15.65
CA GLY A 151 49.59 -44.02 16.78
C GLY A 151 50.15 -45.41 16.49
N ALA A 152 49.78 -46.00 15.36
CA ALA A 152 50.29 -47.31 14.93
C ALA A 152 51.83 -47.30 14.75
N HIS A 153 52.39 -46.20 14.22
CA HIS A 153 53.84 -46.05 14.09
C HIS A 153 54.55 -46.00 15.46
N LEU A 154 54.01 -45.23 16.41
CA LEU A 154 54.58 -45.14 17.76
C LEU A 154 54.49 -46.47 18.51
N ASP A 155 53.41 -47.22 18.36
CA ASP A 155 53.28 -48.55 18.94
C ASP A 155 54.30 -49.54 18.34
N ALA A 156 54.50 -49.50 17.01
CA ALA A 156 55.51 -50.31 16.35
C ALA A 156 56.95 -49.98 16.82
N GLU A 157 57.28 -48.69 16.98
CA GLU A 157 58.59 -48.30 17.52
C GLU A 157 58.74 -48.68 19.00
N ARG A 158 57.67 -48.59 19.80
CA ARG A 158 57.68 -49.06 21.19
C ARG A 158 57.97 -50.56 21.28
N ASP A 159 57.31 -51.37 20.45
CA ASP A 159 57.50 -52.82 20.43
C ASP A 159 58.88 -53.21 19.92
N ARG A 160 59.42 -52.47 18.94
CA ARG A 160 60.81 -52.61 18.51
C ARG A 160 61.80 -52.33 19.63
N LEU A 161 61.63 -51.21 20.34
CA LEU A 161 62.50 -50.84 21.47
C LEU A 161 62.41 -51.87 22.60
N ARG A 162 61.20 -52.34 22.94
CA ARG A 162 61.00 -53.44 23.90
C ARG A 162 61.75 -54.69 23.47
N HIS A 163 61.60 -55.09 22.21
CA HIS A 163 62.30 -56.24 21.67
C HIS A 163 63.83 -56.09 21.72
N GLN A 164 64.37 -54.90 21.41
CA GLN A 164 65.79 -54.61 21.54
C GLN A 164 66.26 -54.66 22.99
N VAL A 165 65.49 -54.13 23.94
CA VAL A 165 65.79 -54.22 25.37
C VAL A 165 65.78 -55.68 25.83
N ASP A 166 64.81 -56.48 25.41
CA ASP A 166 64.72 -57.90 25.75
C ASP A 166 65.87 -58.70 25.14
N GLN A 167 66.29 -58.39 23.91
CA GLN A 167 67.50 -58.96 23.30
C GLN A 167 68.77 -58.60 24.09
N LEU A 168 68.93 -57.34 24.50
CA LEU A 168 70.07 -56.91 25.31
C LEU A 168 70.07 -57.57 26.69
N ARG A 169 68.91 -57.70 27.33
CA ARG A 169 68.75 -58.44 28.59
C ARG A 169 69.15 -59.90 28.42
N ALA A 170 68.64 -60.57 27.38
CA ALA A 170 69.02 -61.95 27.08
C ALA A 170 70.52 -62.10 26.80
N ALA A 171 71.13 -61.17 26.06
CA ALA A 171 72.58 -61.19 25.80
C ALA A 171 73.41 -60.96 27.07
N VAL A 172 72.95 -60.09 27.98
CA VAL A 172 73.59 -59.89 29.30
C VAL A 172 73.40 -61.12 30.18
N GLU A 173 72.22 -61.75 30.19
CA GLU A 173 71.98 -62.99 30.93
C GLU A 173 72.86 -64.15 30.40
N ASP A 174 72.94 -64.31 29.09
CA ASP A 174 73.77 -65.34 28.42
C ASP A 174 75.28 -65.09 28.64
N GLU A 175 75.74 -63.83 28.63
CA GLU A 175 77.12 -63.46 29.00
C GLU A 175 77.39 -63.58 30.50
N SER A 176 76.40 -63.31 31.36
CA SER A 176 76.51 -63.45 32.82
C SER A 176 76.58 -64.91 33.29
N LEU A 177 76.22 -65.86 32.42
CA LEU A 177 76.49 -67.29 32.62
C LEU A 177 77.95 -67.68 32.32
N ARG A 178 78.81 -66.71 31.94
CA ARG A 178 80.28 -66.82 31.97
C ARG A 178 80.91 -66.05 33.12
N VAL A 179 80.27 -66.03 34.29
CA VAL A 179 81.00 -65.91 35.54
C VAL A 179 81.03 -67.29 36.18
N ALA A 180 82.21 -67.93 36.11
CA ALA A 180 82.50 -69.08 36.94
C ALA A 180 82.22 -68.72 38.41
N PRO A 181 81.59 -69.61 39.21
CA PRO A 181 81.38 -69.35 40.62
C PRO A 181 82.73 -69.18 41.30
N VAL A 182 83.01 -67.99 41.83
CA VAL A 182 84.08 -67.82 42.81
C VAL A 182 83.55 -68.40 44.12
N PRO A 183 84.15 -69.47 44.68
CA PRO A 183 83.81 -69.92 46.01
C PRO A 183 84.53 -69.02 47.01
N GLY A 184 83.76 -68.32 47.84
CA GLY A 184 84.31 -67.45 48.87
C GLY A 184 83.28 -66.44 49.34
N ALA A 185 82.36 -66.91 50.19
CA ALA A 185 81.65 -66.04 51.11
C ALA A 185 82.66 -65.36 52.04
N ASP A 186 82.53 -64.05 52.24
CA ASP A 186 82.00 -63.54 53.50
C ASP A 186 81.44 -62.12 53.34
N PRO A 187 80.36 -61.77 54.08
CA PRO A 187 79.66 -60.50 53.99
C PRO A 187 80.23 -59.48 54.99
N GLU A 188 80.49 -58.25 54.55
CA GLU A 188 80.59 -57.11 55.45
C GLU A 188 79.47 -56.10 55.14
N PRO A 189 78.70 -55.68 56.15
CA PRO A 189 77.59 -54.75 55.97
C PRO A 189 78.11 -53.32 56.03
N SER A 190 78.01 -52.59 54.92
CA SER A 190 78.18 -51.14 54.95
C SER A 190 76.83 -50.50 54.63
N GLY A 191 76.17 -50.06 55.70
CA GLY A 191 75.03 -49.18 55.61
C GLY A 191 75.44 -47.83 55.03
N SER A 192 74.60 -47.31 54.17
CA SER A 192 74.48 -45.88 53.93
C SER A 192 73.05 -45.64 53.50
N GLU A 193 72.37 -44.93 54.38
CA GLU A 193 71.01 -44.43 54.29
C GLU A 193 70.70 -43.76 52.94
N GLU A 194 69.41 -43.81 52.60
CA GLU A 194 68.79 -43.05 51.53
C GLU A 194 69.15 -41.54 51.59
N PRO A 195 68.84 -40.82 50.52
CA PRO A 195 67.78 -39.84 50.76
C PRO A 195 66.59 -40.11 49.86
N ALA A 196 65.47 -40.41 50.51
CA ALA A 196 64.14 -40.22 50.00
C ALA A 196 64.04 -38.81 49.41
N VAL A 197 63.88 -38.72 48.09
CA VAL A 197 63.35 -37.52 47.45
C VAL A 197 61.86 -37.49 47.70
N ASP A 198 61.49 -36.78 48.76
CA ASP A 198 60.14 -36.28 49.00
C ASP A 198 59.79 -35.27 47.91
N LEU A 199 58.95 -35.68 46.97
CA LEU A 199 58.24 -34.78 46.06
C LEU A 199 56.76 -34.79 46.42
N SER A 200 56.45 -34.34 47.63
CA SER A 200 55.09 -33.97 48.03
C SER A 200 54.89 -32.46 47.85
N ALA A 201 54.37 -32.04 46.69
CA ALA A 201 53.49 -30.86 46.55
C ALA A 201 52.74 -30.88 45.21
N PRO A 202 51.48 -30.40 45.17
CA PRO A 202 50.48 -30.87 44.22
C PRO A 202 50.49 -30.07 42.92
N MET A 203 50.43 -30.76 41.78
CA MET A 203 49.93 -30.18 40.54
C MET A 203 48.55 -30.76 40.27
N THR A 204 47.56 -29.89 40.45
CA THR A 204 46.18 -30.02 40.01
C THR A 204 46.13 -30.04 38.47
N SER A 205 45.64 -31.14 37.91
CA SER A 205 44.98 -31.28 36.60
C SER A 205 44.71 -32.77 36.44
N GLY A 206 43.53 -33.31 36.74
CA GLY A 206 42.26 -32.94 36.11
C GLY A 206 42.22 -33.55 34.72
N ALA A 207 41.80 -34.82 34.63
CA ALA A 207 41.07 -35.45 33.51
C ALA A 207 41.18 -36.99 33.62
N THR A 208 40.21 -37.59 34.32
CA THR A 208 39.80 -38.97 34.03
C THR A 208 38.89 -38.96 32.83
N ASP A 209 39.10 -39.98 32.02
CA ASP A 209 38.25 -40.47 30.95
C ASP A 209 36.86 -40.89 31.48
N ASP A 210 35.90 -40.85 30.57
CA ASP A 210 34.63 -41.58 30.52
C ASP A 210 33.43 -41.24 31.43
N ALA A 211 32.37 -40.85 30.69
CA ALA A 211 30.99 -41.33 30.78
C ALA A 211 29.98 -40.62 31.70
N ASP A 212 28.94 -40.12 31.00
CA ASP A 212 27.53 -39.99 31.39
C ASP A 212 27.13 -39.00 32.50
N GLY A 213 26.23 -38.09 32.11
CA GLY A 213 25.24 -37.50 33.01
C GLY A 213 25.37 -36.00 33.23
N ASP A 214 24.35 -35.26 32.78
CA ASP A 214 23.88 -33.96 33.29
C ASP A 214 24.89 -33.05 33.99
N ASP A 215 25.36 -32.03 33.27
CA ASP A 215 25.81 -30.76 33.86
C ASP A 215 25.42 -29.61 32.92
N LEU A 216 24.15 -29.19 33.01
CA LEU A 216 23.57 -28.03 32.32
C LEU A 216 23.12 -26.93 33.30
N GLU A 217 23.76 -26.80 34.46
CA GLU A 217 23.33 -25.87 35.52
C GLU A 217 24.21 -24.63 35.75
N ASP A 218 25.10 -24.27 34.81
CA ASP A 218 25.86 -23.01 34.92
C ASP A 218 26.09 -22.27 33.58
N LEU A 219 25.03 -22.15 32.78
CA LEU A 219 24.97 -21.20 31.65
C LEU A 219 24.29 -19.90 32.10
N PRO A 220 24.83 -18.71 31.75
CA PRO A 220 24.13 -17.46 32.03
C PRO A 220 22.76 -17.47 31.33
N PRO A 221 21.69 -16.94 31.96
CA PRO A 221 20.37 -16.92 31.34
C PRO A 221 20.44 -16.17 30.00
N PRO A 222 19.69 -16.63 28.98
CA PRO A 222 19.68 -15.97 27.68
C PRO A 222 19.23 -14.49 27.83
N PRO A 223 19.71 -13.59 26.96
CA PRO A 223 19.27 -12.21 26.99
C PRO A 223 17.75 -12.13 26.84
N VAL A 224 17.10 -11.31 27.66
CA VAL A 224 15.65 -11.10 27.64
C VAL A 224 15.24 -10.62 26.24
N GLY A 225 14.46 -11.44 25.52
CA GLY A 225 14.00 -11.17 24.15
C GLY A 225 14.45 -12.18 23.08
N TRP A 226 15.09 -13.30 23.46
CA TRP A 226 15.45 -14.37 22.53
C TRP A 226 14.42 -15.51 22.55
N ASP A 227 13.49 -15.51 21.60
CA ASP A 227 12.69 -16.70 21.28
C ASP A 227 13.52 -17.58 20.33
N GLY A 228 13.88 -18.78 20.77
CA GLY A 228 14.51 -19.80 19.91
C GLY A 228 13.63 -20.15 18.70
N PRO A 229 14.17 -20.83 17.67
CA PRO A 229 13.41 -21.13 16.47
C PRO A 229 12.16 -21.93 16.83
N ALA A 230 10.99 -21.35 16.58
CA ALA A 230 9.71 -22.01 16.70
C ALA A 230 9.76 -23.30 15.87
N ALA A 231 9.52 -24.45 16.52
CA ALA A 231 9.27 -25.69 15.82
C ALA A 231 8.08 -25.47 14.88
N ASP A 232 8.28 -25.81 13.61
CA ASP A 232 7.31 -25.68 12.53
C ASP A 232 5.97 -26.36 12.91
N PRO A 233 4.83 -25.64 12.90
CA PRO A 233 3.53 -26.22 13.26
C PRO A 233 3.02 -27.27 12.27
N ALA A 234 3.70 -27.48 11.12
CA ALA A 234 3.27 -28.40 10.07
C ALA A 234 3.46 -29.90 10.39
N GLU A 235 4.18 -30.28 11.45
CA GLU A 235 4.45 -31.70 11.79
C GLU A 235 3.56 -32.29 12.90
N ARG A 236 2.56 -31.54 13.40
CA ARG A 236 1.66 -31.99 14.48
C ARG A 236 0.27 -32.48 14.07
N GLU A 237 -0.10 -32.48 12.79
CA GLU A 237 -1.43 -32.91 12.33
C GLU A 237 -1.43 -34.20 11.47
N LEU A 238 -0.72 -35.25 11.88
CA LEU A 238 -0.80 -36.58 11.22
C LEU A 238 -0.98 -37.78 12.17
N ALA A 239 -1.33 -37.54 13.43
CA ALA A 239 -1.86 -38.55 14.33
C ALA A 239 -2.73 -37.77 15.33
N GLU A 240 -4.05 -37.78 15.20
CA GLU A 240 -4.90 -38.78 15.83
C GLU A 240 -6.36 -38.59 15.35
N ASP A 241 -7.11 -39.69 15.41
CA ASP A 241 -8.58 -39.77 15.38
C ASP A 241 -9.31 -39.79 14.03
N ASP A 242 -9.22 -40.97 13.41
CA ASP A 242 -10.33 -41.67 12.78
C ASP A 242 -11.48 -41.93 13.80
N ASP A 243 -12.72 -42.07 13.30
CA ASP A 243 -13.97 -42.38 14.02
C ASP A 243 -14.73 -41.25 14.77
N ARG A 244 -15.64 -40.56 14.03
CA ARG A 244 -17.09 -40.82 14.17
C ARG A 244 -17.97 -40.03 13.19
N ALA A 245 -18.92 -40.77 12.63
CA ALA A 245 -19.95 -40.38 11.69
C ALA A 245 -21.15 -39.62 12.30
N ALA A 246 -22.01 -39.13 11.40
CA ALA A 246 -23.32 -38.47 11.53
C ALA A 246 -23.24 -36.96 11.85
N GLY A 247 -23.57 -36.03 10.94
CA GLY A 247 -24.78 -35.95 10.11
C GLY A 247 -25.81 -35.07 10.83
N THR A 248 -26.23 -33.94 10.22
CA THR A 248 -27.62 -33.37 10.23
C THR A 248 -27.67 -31.85 9.91
N LEU A 249 -28.25 -31.57 8.74
CA LEU A 249 -29.25 -30.55 8.36
C LEU A 249 -29.12 -29.04 8.70
N PHE A 250 -29.14 -28.30 7.59
CA PHE A 250 -29.70 -26.98 7.28
C PHE A 250 -30.96 -26.54 8.07
N ALA A 251 -30.96 -25.33 8.66
CA ALA A 251 -31.97 -24.25 8.44
C ALA A 251 -31.72 -23.01 9.36
N PRO A 252 -32.12 -21.79 8.93
CA PRO A 252 -31.70 -20.50 9.50
C PRO A 252 -32.67 -19.96 10.57
N ARG A 253 -32.19 -19.05 11.43
CA ARG A 253 -33.06 -18.28 12.33
C ARG A 253 -32.69 -16.79 12.32
N ALA A 254 -33.72 -16.00 12.06
CA ALA A 254 -33.70 -14.55 12.09
C ALA A 254 -33.97 -14.01 13.52
N GLU A 255 -33.58 -12.74 13.65
CA GLU A 255 -34.03 -11.71 14.60
C GLU A 255 -33.26 -11.54 15.92
N ASP A 256 -32.58 -10.38 15.93
CA ASP A 256 -32.62 -9.31 16.94
C ASP A 256 -31.80 -9.49 18.22
N GLU A 257 -30.66 -8.80 18.29
CA GLU A 257 -30.29 -8.03 19.48
C GLU A 257 -29.15 -7.04 19.15
N SER A 258 -29.45 -5.77 19.39
CA SER A 258 -28.55 -4.62 19.39
C SER A 258 -27.36 -4.80 20.32
N VAL A 259 -26.14 -4.50 19.84
CA VAL A 259 -24.99 -4.29 20.74
C VAL A 259 -24.15 -3.10 20.30
N ASP A 260 -23.83 -2.32 21.31
CA ASP A 260 -23.40 -0.94 21.38
C ASP A 260 -21.97 -0.73 20.85
N LEU A 261 -21.77 0.33 20.07
CA LEU A 261 -20.50 0.67 19.42
C LEU A 261 -19.79 1.76 20.22
N THR A 262 -19.07 1.39 21.29
CA THR A 262 -18.08 2.29 21.93
C THR A 262 -16.88 1.50 22.47
N ASP A 263 -15.87 1.30 21.64
CA ASP A 263 -14.51 0.98 22.10
C ASP A 263 -13.68 2.27 22.09
N GLY A 264 -13.54 2.88 23.26
CA GLY A 264 -12.77 4.10 23.47
C GLY A 264 -11.30 3.75 23.73
N GLY A 265 -10.45 3.96 22.73
CA GLY A 265 -8.99 3.96 22.90
C GLY A 265 -8.52 5.01 23.94
N PRO A 266 -7.31 4.84 24.51
CA PRO A 266 -6.87 5.61 25.67
C PRO A 266 -6.66 7.11 25.33
N PRO A 267 -6.84 8.02 26.32
CA PRO A 267 -6.84 9.46 26.08
C PRO A 267 -5.44 9.98 25.73
N THR A 268 -5.30 10.60 24.57
CA THR A 268 -4.12 11.39 24.19
C THR A 268 -4.14 12.74 24.91
N GLN A 269 -3.10 13.04 25.70
CA GLN A 269 -2.90 14.38 26.27
C GLN A 269 -2.23 15.30 25.24
N ALA A 270 -2.77 16.52 25.10
CA ALA A 270 -2.17 17.57 24.28
C ALA A 270 -1.04 18.29 25.04
N THR A 271 0.14 18.37 24.44
CA THR A 271 1.27 19.17 24.89
C THR A 271 1.03 20.66 24.61
N PRO A 272 1.30 21.59 25.55
CA PRO A 272 1.13 23.02 25.31
C PRO A 272 2.31 23.59 24.52
N VAL A 273 2.02 24.24 23.39
CA VAL A 273 2.98 25.06 22.66
C VAL A 273 3.19 26.37 23.44
N VAL A 274 4.44 26.64 23.76
CA VAL A 274 4.89 27.86 24.46
C VAL A 274 4.78 29.07 23.53
N GLY A 275 3.99 30.06 23.97
CA GLY A 275 4.18 31.49 23.75
C GLY A 275 4.38 32.00 22.32
N ALA A 276 3.29 32.35 21.64
CA ALA A 276 3.30 33.40 20.62
C ALA A 276 1.94 34.12 20.65
N ASP A 277 1.99 35.44 20.72
CA ASP A 277 0.82 36.32 20.75
C ASP A 277 -0.08 36.11 19.51
N PRO A 278 -1.42 36.08 19.68
CA PRO A 278 -2.34 35.63 18.63
C PRO A 278 -2.59 36.65 17.49
N ASP A 279 -1.97 37.83 17.52
CA ASP A 279 -2.27 38.92 16.58
C ASP A 279 -1.19 39.17 15.50
N ASP A 280 -0.04 38.48 15.50
CA ASP A 280 1.10 38.82 14.62
C ASP A 280 1.42 37.78 13.52
N VAL A 281 0.68 36.67 13.44
CA VAL A 281 1.04 35.55 12.55
C VAL A 281 0.31 35.56 11.19
N GLY A 282 -0.68 36.45 11.03
CA GLY A 282 -1.54 36.46 9.84
C GLY A 282 -1.08 37.33 8.67
N SER A 283 -0.31 38.39 8.94
CA SER A 283 -0.02 39.44 7.97
C SER A 283 1.23 39.18 7.14
N SER A 284 2.33 38.71 7.74
CA SER A 284 3.60 38.55 7.01
C SER A 284 3.51 37.46 5.94
N HIS A 285 2.82 36.35 6.25
CA HIS A 285 2.69 35.22 5.33
C HIS A 285 1.76 35.52 4.16
N LEU A 286 0.67 36.27 4.41
CA LEU A 286 -0.26 36.70 3.36
C LEU A 286 0.32 37.82 2.50
N ASP A 287 1.18 38.69 3.05
CA ASP A 287 1.91 39.69 2.27
C ASP A 287 3.01 39.05 1.40
N GLU A 288 3.62 37.96 1.85
CA GLU A 288 4.59 37.19 1.05
C GLU A 288 3.91 36.50 -0.15
N LEU A 289 2.72 35.91 0.07
CA LEU A 289 1.92 35.30 -0.99
C LEU A 289 1.38 36.35 -1.98
N ARG A 290 0.98 37.54 -1.51
CA ARG A 290 0.55 38.64 -2.40
C ARG A 290 1.72 39.19 -3.23
N ARG A 291 2.92 39.24 -2.67
CA ARG A 291 4.13 39.67 -3.39
C ARG A 291 4.54 38.66 -4.47
N ALA A 292 4.42 37.36 -4.21
CA ALA A 292 4.72 36.31 -5.18
C ALA A 292 3.71 36.25 -6.35
N VAL A 293 2.45 36.61 -6.11
CA VAL A 293 1.40 36.61 -7.15
C VAL A 293 1.41 37.90 -7.99
N SER A 294 1.94 39.01 -7.49
CA SER A 294 2.07 40.27 -8.25
C SER A 294 3.45 40.51 -8.88
N SER A 295 4.47 39.69 -8.59
CA SER A 295 5.74 39.74 -9.33
C SER A 295 5.66 38.89 -10.59
N GLU A 296 4.93 39.41 -11.57
CA GLU A 296 5.00 39.00 -12.96
C GLU A 296 6.30 39.58 -13.55
N ASP A 297 7.39 38.79 -13.53
CA ASP A 297 8.65 39.11 -14.22
C ASP A 297 8.77 38.20 -15.46
N PRO A 298 8.89 38.76 -16.68
CA PRO A 298 8.90 38.00 -17.92
C PRO A 298 10.30 37.41 -18.13
N ARG A 299 10.44 36.11 -17.87
CA ARG A 299 11.59 35.32 -18.34
C ARG A 299 11.11 34.05 -19.02
N ALA A 300 10.29 34.24 -20.06
CA ALA A 300 10.35 33.37 -21.23
C ALA A 300 11.46 33.92 -22.14
N GLU A 301 12.20 33.02 -22.80
CA GLU A 301 13.34 33.28 -23.70
C GLU A 301 14.72 33.38 -23.00
N THR A 302 15.40 32.24 -22.79
CA THR A 302 16.83 31.99 -23.15
C THR A 302 17.33 30.59 -22.74
N HIS A 303 16.51 29.53 -22.81
CA HIS A 303 17.01 28.16 -22.51
C HIS A 303 16.52 27.07 -23.49
N ALA A 304 16.08 27.45 -24.68
CA ALA A 304 15.64 26.49 -25.70
C ALA A 304 16.73 26.09 -26.71
N GLU A 305 17.89 26.77 -26.75
CA GLU A 305 18.91 26.52 -27.79
C GLU A 305 20.09 25.65 -27.32
N ASP A 306 20.32 25.50 -26.01
CA ASP A 306 21.43 24.70 -25.48
C ASP A 306 21.08 23.20 -25.29
N ASP A 307 19.79 22.88 -25.12
CA ASP A 307 19.33 21.49 -24.88
C ASP A 307 19.29 20.65 -26.18
N ASP A 308 19.06 21.29 -27.35
CA ASP A 308 19.09 20.60 -28.65
C ASP A 308 20.51 20.19 -29.07
N ALA A 309 21.53 20.97 -28.69
CA ALA A 309 22.93 20.62 -28.95
C ALA A 309 23.42 19.47 -28.04
N ALA A 310 22.94 19.41 -26.80
CA ALA A 310 23.25 18.33 -25.86
C ALA A 310 22.55 17.02 -26.23
N MET A 311 21.31 17.07 -26.72
CA MET A 311 20.59 15.90 -27.22
C MET A 311 21.17 15.37 -28.53
N ALA A 312 21.61 16.24 -29.45
CA ALA A 312 22.25 15.80 -30.70
C ALA A 312 23.60 15.10 -30.45
N ALA A 313 24.40 15.55 -29.48
CA ALA A 313 25.68 14.93 -29.13
C ALA A 313 25.52 13.55 -28.45
N PHE A 314 24.39 13.30 -27.77
CA PHE A 314 24.08 12.02 -27.15
C PHE A 314 23.68 10.96 -28.18
N PHE A 315 22.91 11.34 -29.22
CA PHE A 315 22.50 10.41 -30.27
C PHE A 315 23.62 10.07 -31.29
N ASP A 316 24.60 10.95 -31.52
CA ASP A 316 25.73 10.68 -32.43
C ASP A 316 26.79 9.73 -31.81
N GLN A 317 26.91 9.67 -30.48
CA GLN A 317 27.84 8.75 -29.80
C GLN A 317 27.35 7.29 -29.83
N ASP A 318 26.05 7.04 -29.73
CA ASP A 318 25.50 5.69 -29.77
C ASP A 318 25.55 5.07 -31.18
N ASP A 319 25.40 5.89 -32.24
CA ASP A 319 25.44 5.42 -33.63
C ASP A 319 26.87 5.05 -34.11
N GLU A 320 27.94 5.64 -33.54
CA GLU A 320 29.33 5.24 -33.83
C GLU A 320 29.75 3.96 -33.09
N GLU A 321 29.25 3.74 -31.87
CA GLU A 321 29.53 2.51 -31.11
C GLU A 321 28.86 1.27 -31.72
N GLU A 322 27.68 1.40 -32.32
CA GLU A 322 27.03 0.28 -33.02
C GLU A 322 27.70 -0.07 -34.36
N ARG A 323 28.26 0.92 -35.06
CA ARG A 323 28.97 0.70 -36.34
C ARG A 323 30.31 0.01 -36.17
N THR A 324 31.03 0.27 -35.06
CA THR A 324 32.32 -0.39 -34.76
C THR A 324 32.15 -1.85 -34.30
N ARG A 325 31.00 -2.21 -33.71
CA ARG A 325 30.69 -3.59 -33.29
C ARG A 325 30.30 -4.52 -34.46
N ARG A 326 29.88 -3.99 -35.61
CA ARG A 326 29.39 -4.81 -36.75
C ARG A 326 30.44 -5.21 -37.79
N PHE A 327 31.65 -4.62 -37.77
CA PHE A 327 32.71 -4.89 -38.77
C PHE A 327 33.97 -5.59 -38.23
N GLY A 328 33.92 -6.18 -37.03
CA GLY A 328 35.11 -6.72 -36.36
C GLY A 328 35.16 -8.23 -36.14
N ARG A 329 35.10 -9.07 -37.20
CA ARG A 329 35.82 -10.39 -37.27
C ARG A 329 35.47 -11.18 -38.54
N ARG A 330 36.32 -11.06 -39.56
CA ARG A 330 36.67 -12.18 -40.44
C ARG A 330 38.20 -12.23 -40.54
N ARG A 331 38.78 -13.20 -39.84
CA ARG A 331 40.05 -13.84 -40.18
C ARG A 331 39.76 -15.33 -40.22
#